data_AF-A0AAD6NBJ2-F1
#
_entry.id   AF-A0AAD6NBJ2-F1
#
_cell.length_a   1.000
_cell.length_b   1.000
_cell.length_c   1.000
_cell.angle_alpha   90.00
_cell.angle_beta   90.00
_cell.angle_gamma   90.00
#
_symmetry.space_group_name_H-M   'P 1'
#
loop_
_entity.id
_entity.type
_entity.pdbx_description
1 polymer ?
#
loop_
_entity_poly.entity_id
_entity_poly.type
_entity_poly.pdbx_seq_one_letter_code
_entity_poly.pdbx_strand_id
1 'polypeptide(L)'
;MADLNALGNPPIHYRSLALFFGYLSIATGLILSIIRVINVRYHARQKQNDWNGPQRRKQFYLFAILAALSLGFTWFYMISLFVWSYKNWASSPDGLLYSSIDMHTVTRMGLWLKNTYVFQEAWETVSENPMRFWWSGQIFGWTIGWSIFLGITGRRYRIPHVWVYMLVAQAVGVSVAANLFFAAITVSQRPNEKHDIFAWSPSLVYELVPVVLSLLDTVAVPIFAYEKKFMLVLLAPHALVFIPCVLRPRSSASKGAATKAQGEQTTKRYALFIYWIAAASVVLQAYFTVLMLLDIGPDVSYGEVAQRLLDTVYVHPACSSVSWDVIWCTVSAFAWAVVHGFEARAMLGGR
;
A
#
# COMPACT_ATOMS: atom_id res chain seq x y z
N MET A 1 17.10 6.69 -44.11
CA MET A 1 17.73 7.31 -42.93
C MET A 1 17.13 8.69 -42.81
N ALA A 2 16.33 8.97 -41.77
CA ALA A 2 15.86 10.32 -41.52
C ALA A 2 17.07 11.19 -41.17
N ASP A 3 17.19 12.33 -41.83
CA ASP A 3 18.32 13.24 -41.69
C ASP A 3 18.35 13.79 -40.26
N LEU A 4 19.45 13.54 -39.54
CA LEU A 4 19.68 13.99 -38.15
C LEU A 4 19.47 15.51 -37.99
N ASN A 5 19.67 16.26 -39.08
CA ASN A 5 19.49 17.70 -39.14
C ASN A 5 18.02 18.15 -39.20
N ALA A 6 17.07 17.28 -39.58
CA ALA A 6 15.66 17.63 -39.74
C ALA A 6 14.86 17.59 -38.42
N LEU A 7 15.31 16.81 -37.43
CA LEU A 7 14.64 16.66 -36.12
C LEU A 7 15.14 17.65 -35.06
N GLY A 8 16.24 18.37 -35.33
CA GLY A 8 16.91 19.23 -34.35
C GLY A 8 17.48 18.46 -33.16
N ASN A 9 18.21 19.14 -32.28
CA ASN A 9 18.59 18.57 -30.98
C ASN A 9 17.41 18.75 -30.01
N PRO A 10 16.64 17.69 -29.67
CA PRO A 10 15.49 17.85 -28.80
C PRO A 10 15.93 18.31 -27.40
N PRO A 11 15.17 19.21 -26.76
CA PRO A 11 15.54 19.75 -25.46
C PRO A 11 15.45 18.67 -24.38
N ILE A 12 16.34 18.74 -23.40
CA ILE A 12 16.28 17.87 -22.22
C ILE A 12 15.07 18.28 -21.37
N HIS A 13 14.19 17.31 -21.09
CA HIS A 13 13.01 17.52 -20.25
C HIS A 13 13.32 17.35 -18.76
N TYR A 14 14.05 18.31 -18.20
CA TYR A 14 14.48 18.31 -16.79
C TYR A 14 13.32 18.20 -15.79
N ARG A 15 12.13 18.75 -16.10
CA ARG A 15 10.95 18.64 -15.23
C ARG A 15 10.52 17.18 -15.04
N SER A 16 10.41 16.41 -16.12
CA SER A 16 9.98 15.00 -16.05
C SER A 16 10.99 14.15 -15.31
N LEU A 17 12.29 14.38 -15.56
CA LEU A 17 13.38 13.73 -14.83
C LEU A 17 13.33 14.06 -13.34
N ALA A 18 13.18 15.34 -12.99
CA ALA A 18 13.11 15.79 -11.60
C ALA A 18 11.90 15.21 -10.86
N LEU A 19 10.73 15.10 -11.52
CA LEU A 19 9.56 14.46 -10.93
C LEU A 19 9.79 12.96 -10.67
N PHE A 20 10.34 12.25 -11.64
CA PHE A 20 10.61 10.81 -11.52
C PHE A 20 11.67 10.50 -10.47
N PHE A 21 12.86 11.11 -10.58
CA PHE A 21 13.93 10.88 -9.60
C PHE A 21 13.61 11.50 -8.23
N GLY A 22 12.84 12.58 -8.19
CA GLY A 22 12.31 13.15 -6.96
C GLY A 22 11.38 12.18 -6.25
N TYR A 23 10.44 11.55 -6.98
CA TYR A 23 9.59 10.48 -6.45
C TYR A 23 10.41 9.33 -5.86
N LEU A 24 11.38 8.80 -6.60
CA LEU A 24 12.25 7.70 -6.13
C LEU A 24 13.06 8.09 -4.88
N SER A 25 13.58 9.31 -4.85
CA SER A 25 14.34 9.85 -3.72
C SER A 25 13.45 10.02 -2.48
N ILE A 26 12.23 10.50 -2.64
CA ILE A 26 11.25 10.63 -1.56
C ILE A 26 10.87 9.24 -1.04
N ALA A 27 10.55 8.29 -1.90
CA ALA A 27 10.20 6.92 -1.51
C ALA A 27 11.32 6.27 -0.68
N THR A 28 12.57 6.39 -1.14
CA THR A 28 13.75 5.88 -0.41
C THR A 28 13.95 6.62 0.91
N GLY A 29 13.84 7.95 0.92
CA GLY A 29 13.95 8.77 2.12
C GLY A 29 12.91 8.42 3.19
N LEU A 30 11.67 8.13 2.79
CA LEU A 30 10.61 7.70 3.70
C LEU A 30 10.91 6.33 4.32
N ILE A 31 11.36 5.35 3.53
CA ILE A 31 11.80 4.04 4.03
C ILE A 31 12.94 4.22 5.04
N LEU A 32 13.97 4.99 4.69
CA LEU A 32 15.12 5.25 5.57
C LEU A 32 14.70 5.95 6.87
N SER A 33 13.73 6.86 6.82
CA SER A 33 13.15 7.51 8.00
C SER A 33 12.48 6.50 8.93
N ILE A 34 11.69 5.57 8.38
CA ILE A 34 11.07 4.48 9.15
C ILE A 34 12.14 3.58 9.77
N ILE A 35 13.12 3.14 8.98
CA ILE A 35 14.24 2.29 9.46
C ILE A 35 14.99 2.99 10.59
N ARG A 36 15.25 4.30 10.48
CA ARG A 36 15.87 5.09 11.54
C ARG A 36 15.04 5.06 12.83
N VAL A 37 13.72 5.25 12.75
CA VAL A 37 12.83 5.17 13.92
C VAL A 37 12.88 3.78 14.57
N ILE A 38 12.84 2.72 13.75
CA ILE A 38 12.93 1.33 14.21
C ILE A 38 14.27 1.09 14.90
N ASN A 39 15.39 1.49 14.30
CA ASN A 39 16.74 1.29 14.83
C ASN A 39 16.96 2.04 16.14
N VAL A 40 16.51 3.29 16.24
CA VAL A 40 16.62 4.07 17.50
C VAL A 40 15.84 3.38 18.62
N ARG A 41 14.62 2.91 18.34
CA ARG A 41 13.81 2.17 19.33
C ARG A 41 14.42 0.82 19.68
N TYR A 42 14.92 0.10 18.68
CA TYR A 42 15.63 -1.17 18.83
C TYR A 42 16.78 -1.02 19.84
N HIS A 43 17.69 -0.08 19.60
CA HIS A 43 18.83 0.13 20.49
C HIS A 43 18.44 0.64 21.88
N ALA A 44 17.41 1.49 21.99
CA ALA A 44 16.90 1.93 23.29
C ALA A 44 16.41 0.75 24.15
N ARG A 45 15.70 -0.22 23.54
CA ARG A 45 15.22 -1.43 24.22
C ARG A 45 16.34 -2.38 24.61
N GLN A 46 17.35 -2.53 23.75
CA GLN A 46 18.53 -3.31 24.10
C GLN A 46 19.25 -2.74 25.33
N LYS A 47 19.41 -1.42 25.39
CA LYS A 47 20.06 -0.75 26.54
C LYS A 47 19.26 -0.87 27.83
N GLN A 48 17.93 -0.81 27.76
CA GLN A 48 17.04 -0.90 28.92
C GLN A 48 16.82 -2.35 29.40
N ASN A 49 17.31 -3.36 28.65
CA ASN A 49 17.08 -4.78 28.87
C ASN A 49 15.59 -5.15 29.10
N ASP A 50 14.69 -4.35 28.56
CA ASP A 50 13.24 -4.49 28.70
C ASP A 50 12.60 -5.04 27.42
N TRP A 51 13.45 -5.55 26.52
CA TRP A 51 13.04 -6.27 25.33
C TRP A 51 12.38 -7.59 25.74
N ASN A 52 11.08 -7.51 26.04
CA ASN A 52 10.23 -8.62 26.48
C ASN A 52 10.46 -9.90 25.65
N GLY A 53 11.25 -10.81 26.20
CA GLY A 53 11.42 -12.21 25.81
C GLY A 53 12.04 -12.48 24.43
N PRO A 54 12.59 -13.70 24.23
CA PRO A 54 13.10 -14.15 22.92
C PRO A 54 12.02 -14.12 21.83
N GLN A 55 10.74 -14.16 22.20
CA GLN A 55 9.62 -14.14 21.26
C GLN A 55 9.52 -12.83 20.47
N ARG A 56 9.61 -11.64 21.10
CA ARG A 56 9.53 -10.37 20.37
C ARG A 56 10.70 -10.18 19.40
N ARG A 57 11.87 -10.71 19.75
CA ARG A 57 13.05 -10.69 18.87
C ARG A 57 12.82 -11.55 17.62
N LYS A 58 12.24 -12.76 17.78
CA LYS A 58 11.83 -13.60 16.65
C LYS A 58 10.79 -12.89 15.76
N GLN A 59 9.78 -12.26 16.37
CA GLN A 59 8.77 -11.48 15.66
C GLN A 59 9.39 -10.30 14.88
N PHE A 60 10.34 -9.58 15.48
CA PHE A 60 11.04 -8.49 14.82
C PHE A 60 11.75 -8.97 13.55
N TYR A 61 12.54 -10.05 13.64
CA TYR A 61 13.24 -10.59 12.47
C TYR A 61 12.27 -11.14 11.43
N LEU A 62 11.18 -11.79 11.84
CA LEU A 62 10.13 -12.24 10.93
C LEU A 62 9.61 -11.07 10.09
N PHE A 63 9.17 -9.97 10.71
CA PHE A 63 8.62 -8.83 9.95
C PHE A 63 9.69 -8.04 9.20
N ALA A 64 10.94 -8.02 9.66
CA ALA A 64 12.05 -7.44 8.89
C ALA A 64 12.34 -8.25 7.61
N ILE A 65 12.33 -9.58 7.69
CA ILE A 65 12.50 -10.47 6.53
C ILE A 65 11.31 -10.32 5.58
N LEU A 66 10.08 -10.32 6.09
CA LEU A 66 8.89 -10.11 5.27
C LEU A 66 8.91 -8.72 4.60
N ALA A 67 9.39 -7.67 5.26
CA ALA A 67 9.59 -6.35 4.65
C ALA A 67 10.59 -6.39 3.50
N ALA A 68 11.72 -7.09 3.67
CA ALA A 68 12.74 -7.21 2.63
C ALA A 68 12.23 -8.04 1.43
N LEU A 69 11.54 -9.15 1.67
CA LEU A 69 10.97 -9.99 0.62
C LEU A 69 9.85 -9.26 -0.14
N SER A 70 8.91 -8.65 0.57
CA SER A 70 7.84 -7.87 -0.06
C SER A 70 8.40 -6.71 -0.89
N LEU A 71 9.42 -6.00 -0.39
CA LEU A 71 10.10 -4.96 -1.15
C LEU A 71 10.76 -5.52 -2.40
N GLY A 72 11.49 -6.63 -2.27
CA GLY A 72 12.16 -7.30 -3.38
C GLY A 72 11.20 -7.67 -4.51
N PHE A 73 10.08 -8.33 -4.19
CA PHE A 73 9.09 -8.73 -5.20
C PHE A 73 8.37 -7.53 -5.82
N THR A 74 7.83 -6.62 -5.01
CA THR A 74 7.06 -5.47 -5.50
C THR A 74 7.90 -4.55 -6.38
N TRP A 75 9.14 -4.25 -5.96
CA TRP A 75 10.02 -3.36 -6.71
C TRP A 75 10.75 -4.02 -7.87
N PHE A 76 10.98 -5.34 -7.83
CA PHE A 76 11.44 -6.06 -9.01
C PHE A 76 10.46 -5.87 -10.18
N TYR A 77 9.16 -6.01 -9.94
CA TYR A 77 8.14 -5.81 -10.97
C TYR A 77 7.89 -4.32 -11.28
N MET A 78 8.03 -3.41 -10.30
CA MET A 78 7.97 -1.97 -10.58
C MET A 78 9.12 -1.50 -11.49
N ILE A 79 10.34 -1.99 -11.26
CA ILE A 79 11.49 -1.73 -12.15
C ILE A 79 11.24 -2.37 -13.53
N SER A 80 10.68 -3.58 -13.56
CA SER A 80 10.29 -4.24 -14.81
C SER A 80 9.24 -3.44 -15.58
N LEU A 81 8.29 -2.80 -14.89
CA LEU A 81 7.32 -1.88 -15.47
C LEU A 81 8.01 -0.65 -16.09
N PHE A 82 8.98 -0.05 -15.40
CA PHE A 82 9.73 1.08 -15.95
C PHE A 82 10.50 0.69 -17.22
N VAL A 83 11.15 -0.48 -17.20
CA VAL A 83 11.84 -1.02 -18.39
C VAL A 83 10.86 -1.31 -19.53
N TRP A 84 9.71 -1.92 -19.21
CA TRP A 84 8.67 -2.22 -20.18
C TRP A 84 8.11 -0.93 -20.81
N SER A 85 7.75 0.06 -20.00
CA SER A 85 7.23 1.36 -20.47
C SER A 85 8.25 2.06 -21.36
N TYR A 86 9.53 2.05 -20.97
CA TYR A 86 10.60 2.60 -21.78
C TYR A 86 10.72 1.92 -23.15
N LYS A 87 10.72 0.58 -23.18
CA LYS A 87 10.82 -0.19 -24.43
C LYS A 87 9.60 0.01 -25.32
N ASN A 88 8.40 0.05 -24.73
CA ASN A 88 7.17 0.29 -25.46
C ASN A 88 7.18 1.68 -26.12
N TRP A 89 7.54 2.71 -25.35
CA TRP A 89 7.75 4.05 -25.90
C TRP A 89 8.82 4.07 -26.98
N ALA A 90 9.99 3.48 -26.76
CA ALA A 90 11.10 3.49 -27.72
C ALA A 90 10.77 2.81 -29.06
N SER A 91 9.79 1.92 -29.06
CA SER A 91 9.28 1.20 -30.24
C SER A 91 8.07 1.87 -30.90
N SER A 92 7.50 2.90 -30.26
CA SER A 92 6.37 3.66 -30.80
C SER A 92 6.82 4.59 -31.95
N PRO A 93 5.90 5.05 -32.82
CA PRO A 93 6.26 6.01 -33.88
C PRO A 93 7.01 7.24 -33.35
N ASP A 94 6.59 7.77 -32.21
CA ASP A 94 7.25 8.91 -31.55
C ASP A 94 8.62 8.55 -31.00
N GLY A 95 8.76 7.36 -30.38
CA GLY A 95 10.03 6.93 -29.82
C GLY A 95 11.05 6.53 -30.88
N LEU A 96 10.63 5.92 -32.00
CA LEU A 96 11.49 5.49 -33.10
C LEU A 96 12.27 6.65 -33.73
N LEU A 97 11.66 7.85 -33.76
CA LEU A 97 12.32 9.09 -34.21
C LEU A 97 13.55 9.44 -33.36
N TYR A 98 13.56 9.06 -32.08
CA TYR A 98 14.58 9.44 -31.12
C TYR A 98 15.43 8.26 -30.60
N SER A 99 14.96 7.02 -30.75
CA SER A 99 15.62 5.80 -30.27
C SER A 99 16.63 5.24 -31.26
N SER A 100 16.48 5.55 -32.55
CA SER A 100 17.37 5.12 -33.65
C SER A 100 18.59 6.03 -33.86
N ILE A 101 18.63 7.17 -33.17
CA ILE A 101 19.69 8.18 -33.27
C ILE A 101 20.63 8.05 -32.06
N ASP A 102 21.93 8.31 -32.25
CA ASP A 102 22.91 8.38 -31.16
C ASP A 102 22.67 9.60 -30.26
N MET A 103 21.63 9.50 -29.43
CA MET A 103 21.15 10.55 -28.56
C MET A 103 21.55 10.29 -27.12
N HIS A 104 21.97 11.36 -26.44
CA HIS A 104 22.33 11.31 -25.03
C HIS A 104 21.22 10.70 -24.16
N THR A 105 21.59 9.76 -23.29
CA THR A 105 20.66 8.96 -22.47
C THR A 105 19.70 9.83 -21.65
N VAL A 106 20.18 10.95 -21.10
CA VAL A 106 19.34 11.87 -20.30
C VAL A 106 18.23 12.50 -21.15
N THR A 107 18.51 12.84 -22.41
CA THR A 107 17.52 13.38 -23.34
C THR A 107 16.47 12.33 -23.67
N ARG A 108 16.89 11.10 -23.97
CA ARG A 108 15.99 9.96 -24.22
C ARG A 108 15.08 9.66 -23.02
N MET A 109 15.64 9.63 -21.81
CA MET A 109 14.86 9.42 -20.59
C MET A 109 13.87 10.57 -20.34
N GLY A 110 14.29 11.81 -20.59
CA GLY A 110 13.41 12.98 -20.46
C GLY A 110 12.22 12.93 -21.43
N LEU A 111 12.46 12.53 -22.69
CA LEU A 111 11.41 12.35 -23.70
C LEU A 111 10.47 11.20 -23.35
N TRP A 112 10.99 10.05 -22.92
CA TRP A 112 10.19 8.93 -22.43
C TRP A 112 9.24 9.37 -21.31
N LEU A 113 9.79 9.98 -20.24
CA LEU A 113 9.00 10.39 -19.07
C LEU A 113 8.05 11.56 -19.34
N LYS A 114 8.28 12.36 -20.38
CA LYS A 114 7.36 13.41 -20.80
C LYS A 114 6.16 12.82 -21.56
N ASN A 115 6.40 11.81 -22.39
CA ASN A 115 5.42 11.27 -23.33
C ASN A 115 4.71 10.01 -22.79
N THR A 116 5.09 9.52 -21.61
CA THR A 116 4.45 8.38 -20.96
C THR A 116 3.95 8.77 -19.58
N TYR A 117 2.74 8.34 -19.25
CA TYR A 117 2.14 8.54 -17.93
C TYR A 117 2.21 7.22 -17.17
N VAL A 118 3.43 6.74 -16.91
CA VAL A 118 3.72 5.38 -16.43
C VAL A 118 2.79 4.89 -15.31
N PHE A 119 2.54 5.72 -14.30
CA PHE A 119 1.66 5.35 -13.18
C PHE A 119 0.18 5.32 -13.57
N GLN A 120 -0.27 6.25 -14.40
CA GLN A 120 -1.64 6.25 -14.90
C GLN A 120 -1.86 5.02 -15.78
N GLU A 121 -1.01 4.81 -16.79
CA GLU A 121 -1.07 3.66 -17.70
C GLU A 121 -1.05 2.32 -16.92
N ALA A 122 -0.23 2.22 -15.87
CA ALA A 122 -0.20 1.05 -15.01
C ALA A 122 -1.54 0.80 -14.30
N TRP A 123 -2.16 1.85 -13.74
CA TRP A 123 -3.44 1.75 -13.07
C TRP A 123 -4.60 1.49 -14.02
N GLU A 124 -4.59 2.07 -15.22
CA GLU A 124 -5.53 1.76 -16.30
C GLU A 124 -5.40 0.28 -16.69
N THR A 125 -4.16 -0.19 -16.91
CA THR A 125 -3.87 -1.58 -17.29
C THR A 125 -4.39 -2.59 -16.27
N VAL A 126 -4.16 -2.37 -14.97
CA VAL A 126 -4.63 -3.30 -13.91
C VAL A 126 -6.13 -3.19 -13.63
N SER A 127 -6.81 -2.20 -14.22
CA SER A 127 -8.26 -1.98 -14.08
C SER A 127 -9.03 -2.28 -15.37
N GLU A 128 -8.33 -2.60 -16.46
CA GLU A 128 -8.87 -2.77 -17.81
C GLU A 128 -9.97 -3.82 -17.91
N ASN A 129 -9.80 -4.95 -17.20
CA ASN A 129 -10.74 -6.06 -17.27
C ASN A 129 -11.01 -6.68 -15.89
N PRO A 130 -12.12 -7.42 -15.74
CA PRO A 130 -12.52 -8.00 -14.46
C PRO A 130 -11.47 -8.91 -13.84
N MET A 131 -10.69 -9.66 -14.62
CA MET A 131 -9.68 -10.59 -14.10
C MET A 131 -8.46 -9.87 -13.53
N ARG A 132 -7.98 -8.81 -14.19
CA ARG A 132 -6.93 -7.93 -13.67
C ARG A 132 -7.41 -7.17 -12.44
N PHE A 133 -8.65 -6.69 -12.48
CA PHE A 133 -9.24 -5.97 -11.35
C PHE A 133 -9.56 -6.87 -10.17
N TRP A 134 -9.83 -8.17 -10.39
CA TRP A 134 -9.98 -9.14 -9.31
C TRP A 134 -8.74 -9.22 -8.41
N TRP A 135 -7.55 -9.08 -9.00
CA TRP A 135 -6.29 -8.97 -8.26
C TRP A 135 -6.07 -7.56 -7.70
N SER A 136 -6.08 -6.56 -8.57
CA SER A 136 -5.70 -5.20 -8.17
C SER A 136 -6.70 -4.56 -7.20
N GLY A 137 -7.99 -4.87 -7.34
CA GLY A 137 -9.07 -4.43 -6.46
C GLY A 137 -8.86 -4.77 -4.98
N GLN A 138 -8.18 -5.88 -4.68
CA GLN A 138 -7.90 -6.31 -3.31
C GLN A 138 -6.98 -5.33 -2.57
N ILE A 139 -6.09 -4.61 -3.28
CA ILE A 139 -5.15 -3.69 -2.63
C ILE A 139 -5.86 -2.51 -1.98
N PHE A 140 -7.02 -2.10 -2.51
CA PHE A 140 -7.85 -1.05 -1.90
C PHE A 140 -8.39 -1.52 -0.55
N GLY A 141 -8.97 -2.73 -0.50
CA GLY A 141 -9.44 -3.33 0.74
C GLY A 141 -8.34 -3.45 1.80
N TRP A 142 -7.15 -3.91 1.38
CA TRP A 142 -5.98 -3.94 2.25
C TRP A 142 -5.59 -2.55 2.77
N THR A 143 -5.53 -1.55 1.90
CA THR A 143 -5.14 -0.18 2.27
C THR A 143 -6.14 0.47 3.23
N ILE A 144 -7.45 0.26 3.02
CA ILE A 144 -8.52 0.78 3.87
C ILE A 144 -8.43 0.16 5.28
N GLY A 145 -8.39 -1.17 5.37
CA GLY A 145 -8.24 -1.87 6.64
C GLY A 145 -6.93 -1.52 7.35
N TRP A 146 -5.85 -1.41 6.57
CA TRP A 146 -4.54 -1.02 7.05
C TRP A 146 -4.52 0.39 7.64
N SER A 147 -5.15 1.36 6.98
CA SER A 147 -5.25 2.74 7.46
C SER A 147 -5.83 2.83 8.88
N ILE A 148 -6.94 2.12 9.11
CA ILE A 148 -7.61 2.05 10.42
C ILE A 148 -6.68 1.39 11.44
N PHE A 149 -6.12 0.23 11.10
CA PHE A 149 -5.17 -0.47 11.96
C PHE A 149 -3.98 0.42 12.36
N LEU A 150 -3.38 1.07 11.38
CA LEU A 150 -2.22 1.95 11.50
C LEU A 150 -2.54 3.14 12.42
N GLY A 151 -3.71 3.77 12.26
CA GLY A 151 -4.18 4.83 13.15
C GLY A 151 -4.33 4.37 14.60
N ILE A 152 -5.01 3.25 14.84
CA ILE A 152 -5.27 2.72 16.18
C ILE A 152 -3.98 2.34 16.88
N THR A 153 -3.20 1.45 16.26
CA THR A 153 -1.99 0.89 16.86
C THR A 153 -0.86 1.90 16.91
N GLY A 154 -0.75 2.79 15.91
CA GLY A 154 0.23 3.86 15.92
C GLY A 154 0.07 4.77 17.14
N ARG A 155 -1.17 5.09 17.51
CA ARG A 155 -1.47 5.82 18.76
C ARG A 155 -1.14 5.00 19.99
N ARG A 156 -1.61 3.75 20.08
CA ARG A 156 -1.42 2.89 21.26
C ARG A 156 0.06 2.60 21.57
N TYR A 157 0.86 2.34 20.55
CA TYR A 157 2.30 2.09 20.65
C TYR A 157 3.15 3.38 20.56
N ARG A 158 2.49 4.54 20.48
CA ARG A 158 3.10 5.88 20.40
C ARG A 158 4.17 5.96 19.31
N ILE A 159 3.91 5.37 18.14
CA ILE A 159 4.82 5.40 17.01
C ILE A 159 4.75 6.81 16.40
N PRO A 160 5.89 7.52 16.25
CA PRO A 160 5.91 8.86 15.69
C PRO A 160 5.59 8.82 14.19
N HIS A 161 5.03 9.92 13.67
CA HIS A 161 4.83 10.13 12.24
C HIS A 161 4.17 8.95 11.51
N VAL A 162 3.10 8.39 12.08
CA VAL A 162 2.35 7.26 11.53
C VAL A 162 1.98 7.45 10.05
N TRP A 163 1.66 8.68 9.63
CA TRP A 163 1.39 9.05 8.25
C TRP A 163 2.53 8.72 7.27
N VAL A 164 3.79 8.64 7.71
CA VAL A 164 4.94 8.23 6.87
C VAL A 164 4.78 6.79 6.39
N TYR A 165 4.23 5.90 7.22
CA TYR A 165 3.95 4.52 6.81
C TYR A 165 2.85 4.47 5.74
N MET A 166 1.86 5.36 5.81
CA MET A 166 0.84 5.48 4.76
C MET A 166 1.42 6.02 3.45
N LEU A 167 2.35 6.99 3.51
CA LEU A 167 3.05 7.44 2.30
C LEU A 167 3.89 6.33 1.67
N VAL A 168 4.58 5.51 2.48
CA VAL A 168 5.30 4.33 1.98
C VAL A 168 4.33 3.32 1.37
N ALA A 169 3.15 3.12 1.98
CA ALA A 169 2.14 2.23 1.41
C ALA A 169 1.71 2.67 -0.01
N GLN A 170 1.55 3.98 -0.22
CA GLN A 170 1.13 4.54 -1.52
C GLN A 170 2.28 4.64 -2.54
N ALA A 171 3.51 4.89 -2.11
CA ALA A 171 4.65 5.09 -3.02
C ALA A 171 5.51 3.84 -3.25
N VAL A 172 5.44 2.84 -2.39
CA VAL A 172 6.35 1.68 -2.40
C VAL A 172 5.57 0.39 -2.47
N GLY A 173 4.57 0.23 -1.61
CA GLY A 173 3.75 -0.97 -1.51
C GLY A 173 3.18 -1.14 -0.10
N VAL A 174 1.93 -1.58 -0.02
CA VAL A 174 1.18 -1.71 1.23
C VAL A 174 1.82 -2.77 2.12
N SER A 175 2.26 -3.90 1.54
CA SER A 175 2.89 -4.98 2.29
C SER A 175 4.23 -4.56 2.90
N VAL A 176 5.03 -3.77 2.17
CA VAL A 176 6.30 -3.23 2.67
C VAL A 176 6.05 -2.33 3.88
N ALA A 177 5.12 -1.39 3.75
CA ALA A 177 4.74 -0.49 4.83
C ALA A 177 4.18 -1.27 6.04
N ALA A 178 3.34 -2.28 5.80
CA ALA A 178 2.76 -3.12 6.84
C ALA A 178 3.82 -3.86 7.64
N ASN A 179 4.75 -4.53 6.96
CA ASN A 179 5.83 -5.26 7.60
C ASN A 179 6.80 -4.35 8.38
N LEU A 180 7.16 -3.20 7.82
CA LEU A 180 7.97 -2.21 8.55
C LEU A 180 7.25 -1.70 9.79
N PHE A 181 5.94 -1.51 9.73
CA PHE A 181 5.15 -1.08 10.88
C PHE A 181 4.98 -2.18 11.93
N PHE A 182 4.77 -3.44 11.53
CA PHE A 182 4.80 -4.58 12.45
C PHE A 182 6.15 -4.69 13.15
N ALA A 183 7.26 -4.54 12.42
CA ALA A 183 8.59 -4.44 13.02
C ALA A 183 8.69 -3.26 14.01
N ALA A 184 8.16 -2.08 13.66
CA ALA A 184 8.11 -0.94 14.57
C ALA A 184 7.30 -1.23 15.85
N ILE A 185 6.19 -1.97 15.77
CA ILE A 185 5.43 -2.42 16.94
C ILE A 185 6.27 -3.36 17.82
N THR A 186 7.00 -4.32 17.23
CA THR A 186 7.82 -5.28 17.99
C THR A 186 8.97 -4.63 18.77
N VAL A 187 9.43 -3.45 18.37
CA VAL A 187 10.46 -2.67 19.08
C VAL A 187 9.89 -1.53 19.93
N SER A 188 8.56 -1.36 19.93
CA SER A 188 7.88 -0.32 20.72
C SER A 188 7.58 -0.76 22.15
N GLN A 189 7.34 0.21 23.04
CA GLN A 189 6.85 -0.09 24.39
C GLN A 189 5.45 -0.70 24.28
N ARG A 190 5.12 -1.72 25.08
CA ARG A 190 3.75 -2.25 25.09
C ARG A 190 2.80 -1.15 25.57
N PRO A 191 1.60 -1.02 24.98
CA PRO A 191 0.63 -0.04 25.43
C PRO A 191 0.23 -0.28 26.88
N ASN A 192 0.01 0.80 27.63
CA ASN A 192 -0.59 0.74 28.95
C ASN A 192 -2.11 0.92 28.80
N GLU A 193 -2.88 -0.12 29.11
CA GLU A 193 -4.34 -0.12 28.97
C GLU A 193 -5.05 0.89 29.88
N LYS A 194 -4.38 1.36 30.95
CA LYS A 194 -4.89 2.39 31.87
C LYS A 194 -4.65 3.82 31.37
N HIS A 195 -4.05 3.98 30.20
CA HIS A 195 -3.71 5.30 29.67
C HIS A 195 -4.80 5.78 28.71
N ASP A 196 -5.15 7.07 28.79
CA ASP A 196 -6.23 7.69 28.01
C ASP A 196 -6.11 7.45 26.51
N ILE A 197 -4.90 7.48 25.96
CA ILE A 197 -4.61 7.21 24.54
C ILE A 197 -5.08 5.81 24.11
N PHE A 198 -5.08 4.83 25.01
CA PHE A 198 -5.51 3.47 24.71
C PHE A 198 -7.05 3.34 24.62
N ALA A 199 -7.76 4.06 25.48
CA ALA A 199 -9.22 4.14 25.52
C ALA A 199 -9.80 5.20 24.58
N TRP A 200 -8.95 6.04 23.98
CA TRP A 200 -9.41 7.09 23.09
C TRP A 200 -9.89 6.51 21.75
N SER A 201 -11.06 6.98 21.32
CA SER A 201 -11.55 6.79 19.95
C SER A 201 -12.13 8.09 19.41
N PRO A 202 -11.90 8.42 18.12
CA PRO A 202 -12.55 9.55 17.49
C PRO A 202 -14.05 9.26 17.29
N SER A 203 -14.80 10.31 16.93
CA SER A 203 -16.18 10.15 16.47
C SER A 203 -16.21 9.18 15.29
N LEU A 204 -17.21 8.29 15.29
CA LEU A 204 -17.39 7.27 14.26
C LEU A 204 -17.42 7.87 12.85
N VAL A 205 -17.93 9.10 12.69
CA VAL A 205 -17.99 9.80 11.40
C VAL A 205 -16.61 9.94 10.75
N TYR A 206 -15.57 10.29 11.54
CA TYR A 206 -14.22 10.48 11.01
C TYR A 206 -13.53 9.17 10.60
N GLU A 207 -14.09 8.02 10.99
CA GLU A 207 -13.56 6.70 10.64
C GLU A 207 -14.42 6.02 9.58
N LEU A 208 -15.75 6.15 9.69
CA LEU A 208 -16.70 5.51 8.79
C LEU A 208 -16.79 6.20 7.43
N VAL A 209 -16.84 7.53 7.38
CA VAL A 209 -16.97 8.26 6.11
C VAL A 209 -15.80 7.97 5.17
N PRO A 210 -14.52 8.04 5.60
CA PRO A 210 -13.40 7.71 4.72
C PRO A 210 -13.43 6.26 4.22
N VAL A 211 -13.84 5.33 5.09
CA VAL A 211 -13.96 3.91 4.74
C VAL A 211 -15.05 3.69 3.69
N VAL A 212 -16.26 4.21 3.92
CA VAL A 212 -17.38 4.05 2.99
C VAL A 212 -17.07 4.68 1.64
N LEU A 213 -16.55 5.91 1.62
CA LEU A 213 -16.17 6.58 0.37
C LEU A 213 -15.07 5.80 -0.37
N SER A 214 -14.05 5.29 0.33
CA SER A 214 -12.99 4.51 -0.31
C SER A 214 -13.49 3.17 -0.87
N LEU A 215 -14.46 2.53 -0.21
CA LEU A 215 -15.11 1.31 -0.73
C LEU A 215 -15.95 1.60 -1.98
N LEU A 216 -16.69 2.72 -2.00
CA LEU A 216 -17.43 3.17 -3.17
C LEU A 216 -16.48 3.51 -4.33
N ASP A 217 -15.38 4.19 -4.05
CA ASP A 217 -14.34 4.49 -5.04
C ASP A 217 -13.75 3.19 -5.62
N THR A 218 -13.56 2.15 -4.80
CA THR A 218 -13.07 0.84 -5.27
C THR A 218 -14.00 0.21 -6.32
N VAL A 219 -15.32 0.35 -6.15
CA VAL A 219 -16.31 -0.10 -7.15
C VAL A 219 -16.27 0.78 -8.41
N ALA A 220 -15.99 2.08 -8.24
CA ALA A 220 -15.97 3.04 -9.34
C ALA A 220 -14.73 2.91 -10.23
N VAL A 221 -13.56 2.58 -9.69
CA VAL A 221 -12.28 2.49 -10.43
C VAL A 221 -12.39 1.78 -11.79
N PRO A 222 -12.90 0.54 -11.90
CA PRO A 222 -12.98 -0.17 -13.19
C PRO A 222 -13.98 0.48 -14.16
N ILE A 223 -15.02 1.14 -13.65
CA ILE A 223 -16.02 1.86 -14.47
C ILE A 223 -15.39 3.08 -15.14
N PHE A 224 -14.43 3.72 -14.47
CA PHE A 224 -13.78 4.94 -14.95
C PHE A 224 -12.39 4.68 -15.57
N ALA A 225 -11.97 3.43 -15.79
CA ALA A 225 -10.59 3.08 -16.17
C ALA A 225 -10.04 3.82 -17.40
N TYR A 226 -10.89 4.25 -18.34
CA TYR A 226 -10.49 5.00 -19.54
C TYR A 226 -11.16 6.37 -19.66
N GLU A 227 -11.77 6.83 -18.58
CA GLU A 227 -12.46 8.11 -18.53
C GLU A 227 -11.51 9.23 -18.10
N LYS A 228 -11.77 10.46 -18.55
CA LYS A 228 -10.97 11.64 -18.16
C LYS A 228 -10.89 11.86 -16.65
N LYS A 229 -11.85 11.31 -15.90
CA LYS A 229 -11.94 11.42 -14.44
C LYS A 229 -11.25 10.27 -13.70
N PHE A 230 -10.65 9.29 -14.39
CA PHE A 230 -10.00 8.12 -13.81
C PHE A 230 -9.07 8.48 -12.66
N MET A 231 -8.12 9.39 -12.92
CA MET A 231 -7.12 9.79 -11.95
C MET A 231 -7.71 10.48 -10.72
N LEU A 232 -8.83 11.19 -10.85
CA LEU A 232 -9.51 11.82 -9.71
C LEU A 232 -10.19 10.77 -8.82
N VAL A 233 -10.87 9.80 -9.43
CA VAL A 233 -11.50 8.67 -8.73
C VAL A 233 -10.43 7.83 -8.02
N LEU A 234 -9.29 7.61 -8.67
CA LEU A 234 -8.18 6.86 -8.06
C LEU A 234 -7.50 7.63 -6.93
N LEU A 235 -7.36 8.96 -7.02
CA LEU A 235 -6.67 9.77 -6.02
C LEU A 235 -7.52 10.04 -4.76
N ALA A 236 -8.84 10.06 -4.87
CA ALA A 236 -9.75 10.25 -3.74
C ALA A 236 -9.48 9.28 -2.56
N PRO A 237 -9.43 7.94 -2.75
CA PRO A 237 -9.13 7.02 -1.66
C PRO A 237 -7.72 7.22 -1.10
N HIS A 238 -6.75 7.64 -1.91
CA HIS A 238 -5.38 7.95 -1.44
C HIS A 238 -5.37 9.08 -0.40
N ALA A 239 -6.25 10.08 -0.54
CA ALA A 239 -6.38 11.14 0.46
C ALA A 239 -7.17 10.66 1.69
N LEU A 240 -8.27 9.93 1.49
CA LEU A 240 -9.16 9.48 2.56
C LEU A 240 -8.45 8.56 3.56
N VAL A 241 -7.58 7.66 3.09
CA VAL A 241 -6.83 6.73 3.95
C VAL A 241 -5.80 7.41 4.85
N PHE A 242 -5.51 8.71 4.70
CA PHE A 242 -4.68 9.43 5.67
C PHE A 242 -5.42 9.83 6.94
N ILE A 243 -6.75 9.97 6.88
CA ILE A 243 -7.55 10.53 7.97
C ILE A 243 -7.30 9.75 9.28
N PRO A 244 -7.43 8.41 9.33
CA PRO A 244 -7.18 7.64 10.55
C PRO A 244 -5.75 7.78 11.11
N CYS A 245 -4.77 8.06 10.25
CA CYS A 245 -3.34 8.16 10.58
C CYS A 245 -2.96 9.50 11.22
N VAL A 246 -3.74 10.57 10.97
CA VAL A 246 -3.49 11.92 11.49
C VAL A 246 -4.37 12.28 12.69
N LEU A 247 -5.46 11.54 12.90
CA LEU A 247 -6.35 11.72 14.05
C LEU A 247 -5.60 11.51 15.38
N ARG A 248 -5.72 12.49 16.29
CA ARG A 248 -5.11 12.49 17.62
C ARG A 248 -6.11 12.97 18.68
N PRO A 249 -5.98 12.50 19.94
CA PRO A 249 -6.71 13.08 21.06
C PRO A 249 -6.39 14.57 21.16
N ARG A 250 -7.41 15.44 21.17
CA ARG A 250 -7.22 16.83 21.59
C ARG A 250 -6.86 16.82 23.08
N SER A 251 -5.86 17.62 23.46
CA SER A 251 -5.24 17.70 24.79
C SER A 251 -6.18 18.02 25.98
N SER A 252 -7.51 18.05 25.80
CA SER A 252 -8.44 18.70 26.74
C SER A 252 -9.65 17.87 27.20
N ALA A 253 -9.82 16.60 26.80
CA ALA A 253 -11.11 15.91 27.03
C ALA A 253 -11.17 14.91 28.19
N SER A 254 -10.13 14.78 29.02
CA SER A 254 -10.13 13.79 30.11
C SER A 254 -9.32 14.29 31.29
N LYS A 255 -9.99 14.74 32.35
CA LYS A 255 -9.36 15.11 33.64
C LYS A 255 -9.14 13.88 34.55
N GLY A 256 -9.33 12.65 34.07
CA GLY A 256 -9.17 11.43 34.86
C GLY A 256 -8.59 10.29 34.03
N ALA A 257 -7.68 9.50 34.62
CA ALA A 257 -7.08 8.36 33.94
C ALA A 257 -8.16 7.37 33.46
N ALA A 258 -8.09 6.98 32.19
CA ALA A 258 -9.00 6.00 31.62
C ALA A 258 -8.94 4.66 32.37
N THR A 259 -10.09 4.02 32.52
CA THR A 259 -10.16 2.71 33.17
C THR A 259 -9.80 1.60 32.19
N LYS A 260 -9.31 0.47 32.71
CA LYS A 260 -9.06 -0.73 31.90
C LYS A 260 -10.30 -1.15 31.11
N ALA A 261 -11.48 -1.07 31.73
CA ALA A 261 -12.76 -1.40 31.09
C ALA A 261 -13.07 -0.51 29.88
N GLN A 262 -12.78 0.80 29.94
CA GLN A 262 -12.93 1.70 28.79
C GLN A 262 -11.97 1.35 27.65
N GLY A 263 -10.73 0.97 27.98
CA GLY A 263 -9.74 0.47 27.01
C GLY A 263 -10.20 -0.82 26.32
N GLU A 264 -10.77 -1.75 27.08
CA GLU A 264 -11.32 -3.00 26.57
C GLU A 264 -12.53 -2.77 25.66
N GLN A 265 -13.47 -1.92 26.07
CA GLN A 265 -14.64 -1.55 25.26
C GLN A 265 -14.22 -0.92 23.93
N THR A 266 -13.23 -0.02 23.96
CA THR A 266 -12.68 0.62 22.76
C THR A 266 -12.02 -0.40 21.83
N THR A 267 -11.29 -1.37 22.40
CA THR A 267 -10.68 -2.46 21.61
C THR A 267 -11.75 -3.35 20.97
N LYS A 268 -12.81 -3.69 21.70
CA LYS A 268 -13.95 -4.45 21.15
C LYS A 268 -14.63 -3.71 20.00
N ARG A 269 -14.87 -2.40 20.14
CA ARG A 269 -15.42 -1.55 19.06
C ARG A 269 -14.53 -1.62 17.81
N TYR A 270 -13.21 -1.44 17.96
CA TYR A 270 -12.31 -1.48 16.81
C TYR A 270 -12.18 -2.86 16.18
N ALA A 271 -12.16 -3.92 16.98
CA ALA A 271 -12.17 -5.29 16.45
C ALA A 271 -13.43 -5.52 15.61
N LEU A 272 -14.61 -5.17 16.13
CA LEU A 272 -15.88 -5.25 15.41
C LEU A 272 -15.86 -4.38 14.14
N PHE A 273 -15.32 -3.18 14.20
CA PHE A 273 -15.22 -2.30 13.04
C PHE A 273 -14.30 -2.88 11.95
N ILE A 274 -13.14 -3.42 12.32
CA ILE A 274 -12.23 -4.11 11.38
C ILE A 274 -12.89 -5.37 10.80
N TYR A 275 -13.66 -6.13 11.59
CA TYR A 275 -14.43 -7.27 11.07
C TYR A 275 -15.47 -6.84 10.05
N TRP A 276 -16.17 -5.72 10.25
CA TRP A 276 -17.11 -5.18 9.26
C TRP A 276 -16.41 -4.73 7.99
N ILE A 277 -15.24 -4.09 8.09
CA ILE A 277 -14.43 -3.74 6.92
C ILE A 277 -14.01 -5.00 6.18
N ALA A 278 -13.53 -6.03 6.89
CA ALA A 278 -13.16 -7.31 6.29
C ALA A 278 -14.36 -7.99 5.60
N ALA A 279 -15.52 -8.01 6.24
CA ALA A 279 -16.75 -8.55 5.65
C ALA A 279 -17.16 -7.77 4.39
N ALA A 280 -17.11 -6.44 4.41
CA ALA A 280 -17.38 -5.61 3.24
C ALA A 280 -16.38 -5.90 2.09
N SER A 281 -15.08 -6.04 2.41
CA SER A 281 -14.06 -6.43 1.43
C SER A 281 -14.30 -7.82 0.85
N VAL A 282 -14.77 -8.79 1.66
CA VAL A 282 -15.14 -10.14 1.18
C VAL A 282 -16.35 -10.08 0.25
N VAL A 283 -17.38 -9.32 0.59
CA VAL A 283 -18.55 -9.12 -0.28
C VAL A 283 -18.14 -8.46 -1.59
N LEU A 284 -17.27 -7.46 -1.53
CA LEU A 284 -16.74 -6.78 -2.71
C LEU A 284 -15.89 -7.73 -3.58
N GLN A 285 -15.07 -8.57 -2.96
CA GLN A 285 -14.31 -9.59 -3.69
C GLN A 285 -15.22 -10.64 -4.33
N ALA A 286 -16.30 -11.04 -3.65
CA ALA A 286 -17.31 -11.93 -4.22
C ALA A 286 -17.99 -11.28 -5.44
N TYR A 287 -18.32 -10.00 -5.36
CA TYR A 287 -18.86 -9.24 -6.49
C TYR A 287 -17.90 -9.23 -7.69
N PHE A 288 -16.61 -8.92 -7.48
CA PHE A 288 -15.62 -8.97 -8.56
C PHE A 288 -15.37 -10.39 -9.08
N THR A 289 -15.51 -11.41 -8.23
CA THR A 289 -15.46 -12.81 -8.66
C THR A 289 -16.60 -13.13 -9.61
N VAL A 290 -17.82 -12.67 -9.31
CA VAL A 290 -18.98 -12.84 -10.19
C VAL A 290 -18.75 -12.11 -11.52
N LEU A 291 -18.30 -10.85 -11.50
CA LEU A 291 -18.00 -10.11 -12.74
C LEU A 291 -16.95 -10.82 -13.60
N MET A 292 -15.89 -11.34 -12.98
CA MET A 292 -14.86 -12.11 -13.66
C MET A 292 -15.41 -13.40 -14.26
N LEU A 293 -16.23 -14.16 -13.54
CA LEU A 293 -16.84 -15.38 -14.07
C LEU A 293 -17.79 -15.09 -15.24
N LEU A 294 -18.55 -14.00 -15.18
CA LEU A 294 -19.42 -13.56 -16.28
C LEU A 294 -18.62 -13.18 -17.52
N ASP A 295 -17.45 -12.54 -17.36
CA ASP A 295 -16.55 -12.15 -18.45
C ASP A 295 -15.87 -13.36 -19.12
N ILE A 296 -15.48 -14.36 -18.33
CA ILE A 296 -14.87 -15.61 -18.83
C ILE A 296 -15.89 -16.50 -19.57
N GLY A 297 -17.15 -16.48 -19.13
CA GLY A 297 -18.22 -17.31 -19.67
C GLY A 297 -18.45 -18.63 -18.90
N PRO A 298 -19.65 -19.23 -19.00
CA PRO A 298 -20.08 -20.36 -18.17
C PRO A 298 -19.43 -21.71 -18.54
N ASP A 299 -18.87 -21.82 -19.74
CA ASP A 299 -18.37 -23.09 -20.28
C ASP A 299 -16.93 -23.43 -19.83
N VAL A 300 -16.30 -22.54 -19.08
CA VAL A 300 -14.91 -22.68 -18.64
C VAL A 300 -14.82 -23.47 -17.34
N SER A 301 -13.98 -24.52 -17.35
CA SER A 301 -13.79 -25.36 -16.16
C SER A 301 -13.16 -24.58 -14.99
N TYR A 302 -13.45 -24.97 -13.75
CA TYR A 302 -12.86 -24.31 -12.57
C TYR A 302 -11.32 -24.34 -12.56
N GLY A 303 -10.71 -25.41 -13.08
CA GLY A 303 -9.26 -25.52 -13.18
C GLY A 303 -8.68 -24.49 -14.16
N GLU A 304 -9.36 -24.27 -15.28
CA GLU A 304 -8.97 -23.26 -16.25
C GLU A 304 -9.19 -21.83 -15.73
N VAL A 305 -10.27 -21.58 -14.99
CA VAL A 305 -10.47 -20.29 -14.30
C VAL A 305 -9.31 -20.00 -13.35
N ALA A 306 -8.91 -20.97 -12.53
CA ALA A 306 -7.80 -20.81 -11.59
C ALA A 306 -6.47 -20.57 -12.32
N GLN A 307 -6.21 -21.27 -13.42
CA GLN A 307 -5.03 -21.07 -14.24
C GLN A 307 -4.99 -19.67 -14.85
N ARG A 308 -6.07 -19.21 -15.49
CA ARG A 308 -6.15 -17.87 -16.09
C ARG A 308 -5.97 -16.76 -15.05
N LEU A 309 -6.51 -16.96 -13.84
CA LEU A 309 -6.30 -16.05 -12.71
C LEU A 309 -4.83 -15.95 -12.29
N LEU A 310 -4.12 -17.08 -12.22
CA LEU A 310 -2.69 -17.11 -11.91
C LEU A 310 -1.85 -16.50 -13.04
N ASP A 311 -2.19 -16.81 -14.29
CA ASP A 311 -1.51 -16.28 -15.47
C ASP A 311 -1.63 -14.76 -15.54
N THR A 312 -2.77 -14.21 -15.13
CA THR A 312 -3.02 -12.75 -15.09
C THR A 312 -2.00 -11.98 -14.27
N VAL A 313 -1.44 -12.60 -13.22
CA VAL A 313 -0.37 -12.00 -12.41
C VAL A 313 0.83 -11.65 -13.29
N TYR A 314 1.11 -12.40 -14.35
CA TYR A 314 2.31 -12.26 -15.17
C TYR A 314 2.06 -11.68 -16.57
N VAL A 315 0.80 -11.36 -16.91
CA VAL A 315 0.45 -10.76 -18.22
C VAL A 315 1.12 -9.41 -18.44
N HIS A 316 1.27 -8.61 -17.39
CA HIS A 316 1.87 -7.29 -17.47
C HIS A 316 2.64 -6.96 -16.18
N PRO A 317 3.81 -6.29 -16.23
CA PRO A 317 4.58 -5.95 -15.03
C PRO A 317 3.80 -5.15 -13.97
N ALA A 318 2.86 -4.30 -14.38
CA ALA A 318 1.97 -3.61 -13.44
C ALA A 318 1.05 -4.59 -12.68
N CYS A 319 0.47 -5.58 -13.37
CA CYS A 319 -0.32 -6.65 -12.75
C CYS A 319 0.54 -7.44 -11.77
N SER A 320 1.77 -7.77 -12.16
CA SER A 320 2.70 -8.50 -11.28
C SER A 320 3.02 -7.72 -10.02
N SER A 321 3.37 -6.43 -10.16
CA SER A 321 3.73 -5.58 -9.01
C SER A 321 2.60 -5.50 -7.99
N VAL A 322 1.37 -5.19 -8.43
CA VAL A 322 0.20 -5.06 -7.54
C VAL A 322 -0.22 -6.41 -6.96
N SER A 323 -0.27 -7.48 -7.78
CA SER A 323 -0.72 -8.80 -7.29
C SER A 323 0.26 -9.39 -6.27
N TRP A 324 1.56 -9.22 -6.48
CA TRP A 324 2.55 -9.62 -5.47
C TRP A 324 2.44 -8.80 -4.19
N ASP A 325 2.11 -7.52 -4.26
CA ASP A 325 1.83 -6.71 -3.06
C ASP A 325 0.61 -7.26 -2.30
N VAL A 326 -0.45 -7.65 -2.99
CA VAL A 326 -1.64 -8.30 -2.39
C VAL A 326 -1.30 -9.63 -1.73
N ILE A 327 -0.51 -10.47 -2.40
CA ILE A 327 -0.04 -11.76 -1.85
C ILE A 327 0.75 -11.50 -0.56
N TRP A 328 1.70 -10.58 -0.58
CA TRP A 328 2.49 -10.24 0.61
C TRP A 328 1.67 -9.58 1.71
N CYS A 329 0.66 -8.76 1.39
CA CYS A 329 -0.30 -8.25 2.39
C CYS A 329 -1.00 -9.41 3.11
N THR A 330 -1.45 -10.41 2.36
CA THR A 330 -2.13 -11.59 2.90
C THR A 330 -1.21 -12.43 3.78
N VAL A 331 0.01 -12.72 3.31
CA VAL A 331 1.03 -13.45 4.07
C VAL A 331 1.38 -12.72 5.36
N SER A 332 1.58 -11.41 5.29
CA SER A 332 1.94 -10.57 6.44
C SER A 332 0.81 -10.44 7.45
N ALA A 333 -0.43 -10.27 6.99
CA ALA A 333 -1.60 -10.24 7.87
C ALA A 333 -1.81 -11.58 8.58
N PHE A 334 -1.64 -12.70 7.87
CA PHE A 334 -1.70 -14.03 8.45
C PHE A 334 -0.58 -14.25 9.48
N ALA A 335 0.67 -13.88 9.15
CA ALA A 335 1.79 -13.93 10.08
C ALA A 335 1.53 -13.08 11.33
N TRP A 336 0.95 -11.89 11.18
CA TRP A 336 0.53 -11.04 12.30
C TRP A 336 -0.53 -11.72 13.17
N ALA A 337 -1.54 -12.34 12.56
CA ALA A 337 -2.57 -13.08 13.29
C ALA A 337 -2.00 -14.29 14.05
N VAL A 338 -1.18 -15.13 13.42
CA VAL A 338 -0.54 -16.30 14.03
C VAL A 338 0.30 -15.90 15.24
N VAL A 339 1.11 -14.85 15.10
CA VAL A 339 1.97 -14.34 16.17
C VAL A 339 1.18 -13.86 17.40
N HIS A 340 -0.09 -13.51 17.21
CA HIS A 340 -1.01 -13.05 18.26
C HIS A 340 -2.12 -14.07 18.56
N GLY A 341 -1.98 -15.33 18.13
CA GLY A 341 -2.95 -16.40 18.42
C GLY A 341 -4.35 -16.16 17.84
N PHE A 342 -4.47 -15.40 16.75
CA PHE A 342 -5.74 -14.96 16.15
C PHE A 342 -6.64 -14.15 17.09
N GLU A 343 -6.10 -13.63 18.20
CA GLU A 343 -6.84 -12.80 19.12
C GLU A 343 -6.82 -11.33 18.65
N ALA A 344 -7.95 -10.83 18.16
CA ALA A 344 -8.08 -9.44 17.70
C ALA A 344 -7.66 -8.42 18.77
N ARG A 345 -7.90 -8.72 20.05
CA ARG A 345 -7.45 -7.90 21.18
C ARG A 345 -5.93 -7.79 21.23
N ALA A 346 -5.22 -8.92 21.13
CA ALA A 346 -3.76 -8.96 21.14
C ALA A 346 -3.16 -8.28 19.90
N MET A 347 -3.76 -8.49 18.72
CA MET A 347 -3.37 -7.83 17.47
C MET A 347 -3.48 -6.30 17.52
N LEU A 348 -4.39 -5.76 18.35
CA LEU A 348 -4.58 -4.32 18.57
C LEU A 348 -3.84 -3.79 19.82
N GLY A 349 -2.96 -4.60 20.41
CA GLY A 349 -2.10 -4.24 21.54
C GLY A 349 -2.72 -4.32 22.92
N GLY A 350 -3.90 -4.94 23.06
CA GLY A 350 -4.47 -5.32 24.35
C GLY A 350 -3.82 -6.58 24.93
N ARG A 351 -3.99 -6.80 26.24
CA ARG A 351 -3.50 -7.97 26.99
C ARG A 351 -4.60 -8.91 27.40
#